data_AF-A0AAJ6LPH6-F1
#
_entry.id   AF-A0AAJ6LPH6-F1
#
_cell.length_a   1.000
_cell.length_b   1.000
_cell.length_c   1.000
_cell.angle_alpha   90.00
_cell.angle_beta   90.00
_cell.angle_gamma   90.00
#
_symmetry.space_group_name_H-M   'P 1'
#
loop_
_entity.id
_entity.type
_entity.pdbx_description
1 polymer ?
#
loop_
_entity_poly.entity_id
_entity_poly.type
_entity_poly.pdbx_seq_one_letter_code
_entity_poly.pdbx_strand_id
1 'polypeptide(L)'
;MKILGFDEHRTKRGSGALKFFELERVPSSDWVKIFESLFTESGDEAWVEGYCIVTNCPSSDIAERLVQLQSKCEEAETIFRTQCPTL
;
A
#
# COMPACT_ATOMS: atom_id res chain seq x y z
N MET A 1 -6.30 -5.15 -6.15
CA MET A 1 -6.44 -4.65 -4.77
C MET A 1 -6.65 -3.14 -4.86
N LYS A 2 -7.65 -2.59 -4.18
CA LYS A 2 -7.97 -1.16 -4.21
C LYS A 2 -7.77 -0.49 -2.84
N ILE A 3 -7.23 0.73 -2.85
CA ILE A 3 -7.19 1.61 -1.68
C ILE A 3 -8.54 2.35 -1.56
N LEU A 4 -9.19 2.25 -0.40
CA LEU A 4 -10.44 2.94 -0.08
C LEU A 4 -10.20 4.40 0.31
N GLY A 5 -9.12 4.68 1.04
CA GLY A 5 -8.79 6.03 1.47
C GLY A 5 -7.70 6.07 2.53
N PHE A 6 -7.43 7.27 3.03
CA PHE A 6 -6.47 7.53 4.09
C PHE A 6 -7.13 7.41 5.48
N ASP A 7 -6.54 6.62 6.38
CA ASP A 7 -6.99 6.47 7.77
C ASP A 7 -6.28 7.50 8.67
N GLU A 8 -6.94 8.67 8.81
CA GLU A 8 -6.47 9.76 9.68
C GLU A 8 -6.35 9.35 11.15
N HIS A 9 -7.24 8.48 11.62
CA HIS A 9 -7.35 8.16 13.05
C HIS A 9 -6.18 7.27 13.47
N ARG A 10 -5.85 6.27 12.65
CA ARG A 10 -4.70 5.38 12.88
C ARG A 10 -3.38 6.12 12.74
N THR A 11 -3.29 7.02 11.75
CA THR A 11 -2.14 7.91 11.58
C THR A 11 -1.86 8.74 12.83
N LYS A 12 -2.88 9.39 13.41
CA LYS A 12 -2.73 10.21 14.62
C LYS A 12 -2.27 9.40 15.84
N ARG A 13 -2.69 8.13 15.96
CA ARG A 13 -2.26 7.24 17.05
C ARG A 13 -0.79 6.81 16.91
N GLY A 14 -0.30 6.62 15.68
CA GLY A 14 1.09 6.27 15.38
C GLY A 14 2.01 7.48 15.25
N SER A 15 1.93 8.44 16.19
CA SER A 15 2.68 9.71 16.23
C SER A 15 2.49 10.67 15.04
N GLY A 16 1.68 10.31 14.04
CA GLY A 16 1.49 11.08 12.82
C GLY A 16 2.62 10.94 11.81
N ALA A 17 3.71 10.23 12.14
CA ALA A 17 4.82 9.99 11.22
C ALA A 17 4.45 8.97 10.14
N LEU A 18 3.79 7.87 10.53
CA LEU A 18 3.33 6.85 9.60
C LEU A 18 1.92 7.16 9.10
N LYS A 19 1.73 7.03 7.79
CA LYS A 19 0.45 7.19 7.10
C LYS A 19 -0.12 5.83 6.78
N PHE A 20 -1.41 5.66 7.06
CA PHE A 20 -2.14 4.42 6.86
C PHE A 20 -3.18 4.62 5.77
N PHE A 21 -3.17 3.74 4.78
CA PHE A 21 -4.11 3.73 3.66
C PHE A 21 -4.92 2.43 3.67
N GLU A 22 -6.23 2.53 3.82
CA GLU A 22 -7.13 1.38 3.95
C GLU A 22 -7.31 0.66 2.62
N LEU A 23 -7.20 -0.67 2.64
CA LEU A 23 -7.47 -1.55 1.51
C LEU A 23 -8.91 -2.06 1.56
N GLU A 24 -9.47 -2.37 0.38
CA GLU A 24 -10.83 -2.91 0.25
C GLU A 24 -11.03 -4.26 0.96
N ARG A 25 -9.94 -5.00 1.19
CA ARG A 25 -9.89 -6.29 1.87
C ARG A 25 -8.47 -6.61 2.33
N VAL A 26 -8.32 -7.61 3.18
CA VAL A 26 -7.01 -8.17 3.53
C VAL A 26 -6.41 -8.84 2.28
N PRO A 27 -5.22 -8.41 1.80
CA PRO A 27 -4.54 -9.06 0.68
C PRO A 27 -3.98 -10.43 1.07
N SER A 28 -3.79 -11.30 0.06
CA SER A 28 -3.08 -12.56 0.26
C SER A 28 -1.59 -12.32 0.48
N SER A 29 -0.91 -13.27 1.14
CA SER A 29 0.53 -13.19 1.38
C SER A 29 1.36 -13.06 0.10
N ASP A 30 0.92 -13.68 -0.98
CA ASP A 30 1.63 -13.65 -2.26
C ASP A 30 1.50 -12.27 -2.92
N TRP A 31 0.32 -11.66 -2.87
CA TRP A 31 0.12 -10.29 -3.34
C TRP A 31 0.96 -9.31 -2.51
N VAL A 32 1.01 -9.46 -1.18
CA VAL A 32 1.82 -8.61 -0.29
C VAL A 32 3.30 -8.66 -0.69
N LYS A 33 3.87 -9.85 -0.90
CA LYS A 33 5.27 -10.00 -1.33
C LYS A 33 5.55 -9.28 -2.65
N ILE A 34 4.63 -9.41 -3.62
CA ILE A 34 4.77 -8.72 -4.91
C ILE A 34 4.74 -7.21 -4.69
N PHE A 35 3.74 -6.70 -3.98
CA PHE A 35 3.60 -5.27 -3.73
C PHE A 35 4.81 -4.67 -3.03
N GLU A 36 5.26 -5.26 -1.92
CA GLU A 36 6.41 -4.77 -1.15
C GLU A 36 7.70 -4.81 -1.96
N SER A 37 7.85 -5.79 -2.86
CA SER A 37 9.02 -5.88 -3.74
C SER A 37 9.15 -4.68 -4.71
N LEU A 38 8.04 -4.00 -5.02
CA LEU A 38 8.03 -2.82 -5.90
C LEU A 38 8.67 -1.57 -5.27
N PHE A 39 8.94 -1.61 -3.96
CA PHE A 39 9.48 -0.49 -3.18
C PHE A 39 10.93 -0.72 -2.69
N THR A 40 11.44 -1.95 -2.81
CA THR A 40 12.78 -2.32 -2.33
C THR A 40 13.93 -1.57 -3.03
N GLU A 41 13.73 -1.09 -4.25
CA GLU A 41 14.79 -0.48 -5.07
C GLU A 41 14.81 1.06 -5.00
N SER A 42 13.73 1.70 -4.52
CA SER A 42 13.57 3.16 -4.53
C SER A 42 14.04 3.85 -3.25
N GLY A 43 14.38 3.11 -2.18
CA GLY A 43 14.65 3.67 -0.85
C GLY A 43 13.40 4.29 -0.20
N ASP A 44 12.23 3.99 -0.76
CA ASP A 44 10.94 4.57 -0.42
C ASP A 44 10.08 3.46 0.18
N GLU A 45 9.92 3.45 1.51
CA GLU A 45 9.32 2.33 2.22
C GLU A 45 7.78 2.39 2.24
N ALA A 46 7.16 1.34 1.74
CA ALA A 46 5.75 1.03 1.93
C ALA A 46 5.60 -0.47 2.19
N TRP A 47 4.79 -0.82 3.20
CA TRP A 47 4.53 -2.22 3.57
C TRP A 47 3.06 -2.43 3.93
N VAL A 48 2.63 -3.68 4.02
CA VAL A 48 1.24 -4.02 4.33
C VAL A 48 1.09 -4.49 5.77
N GLU A 49 0.17 -3.88 6.51
CA GLU A 49 -0.26 -4.31 7.84
C GLU A 49 -1.75 -4.63 7.87
N GLY A 50 -2.07 -5.92 7.85
CA GLY A 50 -3.44 -6.40 7.83
C GLY A 50 -4.17 -5.93 6.57
N TYR A 51 -5.09 -4.97 6.72
CA TYR A 51 -5.85 -4.37 5.62
C TYR A 51 -5.41 -2.93 5.33
N CYS A 52 -4.20 -2.53 5.74
CA CYS A 52 -3.66 -1.21 5.45
C CYS A 52 -2.33 -1.30 4.72
N ILE A 53 -2.07 -0.36 3.82
CA ILE A 53 -0.72 0.00 3.41
C ILE A 53 -0.20 1.07 4.36
N VAL A 54 1.02 0.89 4.85
CA VAL A 54 1.71 1.80 5.76
C VAL A 54 2.90 2.39 5.02
N THR A 55 3.11 3.68 5.18
CA THR A 55 4.26 4.37 4.59
C THR A 55 4.61 5.62 5.39
N ASN A 56 5.87 6.06 5.30
CA ASN A 56 6.31 7.31 5.89
C ASN A 56 6.27 8.42 4.83
N CYS A 57 5.40 9.40 4.99
CA CYS A 57 5.43 10.61 4.18
C CYS A 57 4.92 11.84 4.95
N PRO A 58 5.34 13.06 4.58
CA PRO A 58 4.77 14.28 5.13
C PRO A 58 3.26 14.38 4.90
N SER A 59 2.54 15.03 5.82
CA SER A 59 1.08 15.22 5.66
C SER A 59 0.71 16.05 4.42
N SER A 60 1.62 16.92 3.95
CA SER A 60 1.45 17.68 2.71
C SER A 60 1.39 16.78 1.47
N ASP A 61 1.98 15.59 1.55
CA ASP A 61 2.26 14.74 0.38
C ASP A 61 1.30 13.55 0.33
N ILE A 62 0.32 13.48 1.23
CA ILE A 62 -0.64 12.35 1.32
C ILE A 62 -1.37 12.11 0.00
N ALA A 63 -1.77 13.19 -0.70
CA ALA A 63 -2.49 13.08 -1.97
C ALA A 63 -1.61 12.49 -3.08
N GLU A 64 -0.37 12.96 -3.20
CA GLU A 64 0.61 12.42 -4.15
C GLU A 64 0.94 10.96 -3.80
N ARG A 65 1.15 10.69 -2.52
CA ARG A 65 1.43 9.35 -2.02
C ARG A 65 0.30 8.38 -2.32
N LEU A 66 -0.95 8.80 -2.14
CA LEU A 66 -2.12 7.99 -2.49
C LEU A 66 -2.10 7.57 -3.97
N VAL A 67 -1.81 8.51 -4.88
CA VAL A 67 -1.74 8.22 -6.32
C VAL A 67 -0.63 7.22 -6.63
N GLN A 68 0.55 7.39 -6.03
CA GLN A 68 1.66 6.46 -6.19
C GLN A 68 1.28 5.05 -5.69
N LEU A 69 0.71 4.96 -4.49
CA LEU A 69 0.30 3.68 -3.91
C LEU A 69 -0.81 3.01 -4.72
N GLN A 70 -1.75 3.77 -5.28
CA GLN A 70 -2.78 3.24 -6.18
C GLN A 70 -2.17 2.63 -7.44
N SER A 71 -1.25 3.34 -8.10
CA SER A 71 -0.53 2.83 -9.27
C SER A 71 0.24 1.55 -8.95
N LYS A 72 0.89 1.48 -7.78
CA LYS A 72 1.61 0.27 -7.34
C LYS A 72 0.69 -0.89 -6.97
N CYS A 73 -0.52 -0.61 -6.47
CA CYS A 73 -1.53 -1.64 -6.27
C CYS A 73 -1.99 -2.26 -7.61
N GLU A 74 -2.16 -1.45 -8.65
CA GLU A 74 -2.53 -1.90 -10.00
C GLU A 74 -1.42 -2.72 -10.66
N GLU A 75 -0.16 -2.28 -10.50
CA GLU A 75 1.02 -3.01 -10.96
C GLU A 75 1.13 -4.38 -10.27
N ALA A 76 1.04 -4.41 -8.94
CA ALA A 76 1.09 -5.65 -8.16
C ALA A 76 -0.06 -6.60 -8.51
N GLU A 77 -1.28 -6.08 -8.70
CA GLU A 77 -2.44 -6.88 -9.13
C GLU A 77 -2.22 -7.51 -10.52
N THR A 78 -1.64 -6.76 -11.45
CA THR A 78 -1.32 -7.25 -12.79
C THR A 78 -0.33 -8.40 -12.73
N ILE A 79 0.79 -8.20 -12.01
CA ILE A 79 1.82 -9.22 -11.81
C ILE A 79 1.23 -10.46 -11.12
N PHE A 80 0.46 -10.26 -10.05
CA PHE A 80 -0.19 -11.34 -9.30
C PHE A 80 -1.08 -12.19 -10.20
N ARG A 81 -1.91 -11.58 -11.06
CA ARG A 81 -2.76 -12.31 -12.01
C ARG A 81 -1.97 -13.06 -13.08
N THR A 82 -0.86 -12.50 -13.54
CA THR A 82 0.02 -13.19 -14.50
C THR A 82 0.71 -14.39 -13.88
N GLN A 83 1.11 -14.31 -12.60
CA GLN A 83 1.77 -15.41 -11.88
C GLN A 83 0.78 -16.45 -11.35
N CYS A 84 -0.46 -16.06 -11.09
CA CYS A 84 -1.54 -16.91 -10.59
C CYS A 84 -2.76 -16.89 -11.53
N PRO A 85 -2.66 -17.45 -12.75
CA PRO A 85 -3.71 -17.34 -13.77
C PRO A 85 -5.01 -18.14 -13.47
N THR A 86 -5.11 -18.78 -12.30
CA THR A 86 -6.19 -19.74 -11.95
C THR A 86 -7.12 -19.28 -10.82
N LEU A 87 -7.13 -17.99 -10.48
CA LEU A 87 -8.14 -17.36 -9.62
C LEU A 87 -9.15 -16.55 -10.42
#